data_AF-R9B3N7-F1
#
_entry.id   AF-R9B3N7-F1
#
_cell.length_a   1.000
_cell.length_b   1.000
_cell.length_c   1.000
_cell.angle_alpha   90.00
_cell.angle_beta   90.00
_cell.angle_gamma   90.00
#
_symmetry.space_group_name_H-M   'P 1'
#
loop_
_entity.id
_entity.type
_entity.pdbx_description
1 polymer ?
#
loop_
_entity_poly.entity_id
_entity_poly.type
_entity_poly.pdbx_seq_one_letter_code
_entity_poly.pdbx_strand_id
1 'polypeptide(L)'
;MQQVIENLNTAMLDDLDIKDLILKLPKPLRPYLQVAPSMWMYDDPLYGQIKAMPTLYTTGKIVWASLVQANRNLFEPEWISCAGEVVYDPLGKMQPVQLLEAAEQLFSLKGTTPNVLDQQNYAAHLTNEFTRVFNYPFPQSLATLPLKMSSMWFEYRHLPGGLLAMKVFPIIVSEQNPNYIMPLPSYFWPNNFFKDKWLELAARENGGGLYDVEKEVLNKITNKVYLEEILLQPKLPQIFEEQIPRESAVTSSSKTKLSWFFLPFLAVILLCLFIFLNK
;
A
#
# COMPACT_ATOMS: atom_id res chain seq x y z
N MET A 1 -22.34 9.36 10.29
CA MET A 1 -20.99 9.43 9.70
C MET A 1 -20.39 10.83 9.84
N GLN A 2 -21.09 11.88 9.42
CA GLN A 2 -20.65 13.28 9.56
C GLN A 2 -20.24 13.67 10.99
N GLN A 3 -21.06 13.36 12.00
CA GLN A 3 -20.71 13.61 13.42
C GLN A 3 -19.42 12.88 13.87
N VAL A 4 -19.10 11.70 13.31
CA VAL A 4 -17.84 11.00 13.61
C VAL A 4 -16.66 11.76 13.00
N ILE A 5 -16.83 12.24 11.77
CA ILE A 5 -15.83 12.99 11.01
C ILE A 5 -15.54 14.36 11.62
N GLU A 6 -16.58 15.06 12.10
CA GLU A 6 -16.46 16.35 12.80
C GLU A 6 -15.67 16.24 14.10
N ASN A 7 -15.73 15.09 14.78
CA ASN A 7 -15.01 14.84 16.02
C ASN A 7 -13.63 14.21 15.81
N LEU A 8 -13.15 14.10 14.56
CA LEU A 8 -11.80 13.59 14.29
C LEU A 8 -10.77 14.60 14.78
N ASN A 9 -9.86 14.15 15.64
CA ASN A 9 -8.68 14.93 16.00
C ASN A 9 -7.69 14.94 14.83
N THR A 10 -7.81 15.91 13.94
CA THR A 10 -7.02 16.00 12.70
C THR A 10 -5.54 16.19 12.92
N ALA A 11 -5.15 16.79 14.06
CA ALA A 11 -3.75 17.00 14.44
C ALA A 11 -2.96 15.69 14.60
N MET A 12 -3.65 14.54 14.69
CA MET A 12 -3.00 13.22 14.79
C MET A 12 -2.08 12.88 13.60
N LEU A 13 -2.29 13.50 12.43
CA LEU A 13 -1.46 13.26 11.24
C LEU A 13 -0.30 14.25 11.13
N ASP A 14 -0.36 15.39 11.80
CA ASP A 14 0.59 16.50 11.63
C ASP A 14 2.00 16.11 12.06
N ASP A 15 2.12 15.22 13.05
CA ASP A 15 3.37 14.75 13.62
C ASP A 15 3.91 13.46 12.94
N LEU A 16 3.20 12.94 11.94
CA LEU A 16 3.59 11.69 11.28
C LEU A 16 4.51 11.93 10.09
N ASP A 17 5.71 11.38 10.17
CA ASP A 17 6.64 11.27 9.05
C ASP A 17 6.69 9.81 8.56
N ILE A 18 6.34 9.59 7.28
CA ILE A 18 6.23 8.24 6.71
C ILE A 18 7.57 7.50 6.70
N LYS A 19 8.67 8.20 6.46
CA LYS A 19 10.00 7.61 6.40
C LYS A 19 10.40 7.12 7.79
N ASP A 20 10.19 7.92 8.82
CA ASP A 20 10.44 7.57 10.20
C ASP A 20 9.57 6.39 10.67
N LEU A 21 8.29 6.38 10.28
CA LEU A 21 7.37 5.28 10.57
C LEU A 21 7.88 3.95 10.01
N ILE A 22 8.35 3.95 8.75
CA ILE A 22 8.90 2.75 8.11
C ILE A 22 10.24 2.34 8.72
N LEU A 23 11.11 3.29 9.06
CA LEU A 23 12.38 2.98 9.72
C LEU A 23 12.18 2.36 11.11
N LYS A 24 11.15 2.80 11.85
CA LYS A 24 10.75 2.24 13.15
C LYS A 24 10.00 0.91 13.03
N LEU A 25 9.45 0.57 11.86
CA LEU A 25 8.78 -0.71 11.62
C LEU A 25 9.78 -1.88 11.80
N PRO A 26 9.50 -2.87 12.67
CA PRO A 26 10.36 -4.04 12.84
C PRO A 26 10.61 -4.72 11.50
N LYS A 27 11.87 -5.09 11.22
CA LYS A 27 12.27 -5.71 9.95
C LYS A 27 11.38 -6.90 9.53
N PRO A 28 10.99 -7.83 10.44
CA PRO A 28 10.11 -8.93 10.08
C PRO A 28 8.71 -8.50 9.58
N LEU A 29 8.25 -7.30 9.93
CA LEU A 29 6.94 -6.78 9.54
C LEU A 29 6.99 -5.94 8.26
N ARG A 30 8.17 -5.51 7.80
CA ARG A 30 8.32 -4.72 6.56
C ARG A 30 7.69 -5.37 5.31
N PRO A 31 7.64 -6.70 5.14
CA PRO A 31 6.91 -7.32 4.03
C PRO A 31 5.44 -6.90 3.91
N TYR A 32 4.80 -6.44 4.98
CA TYR A 32 3.46 -5.86 4.97
C TYR A 32 3.29 -4.73 3.94
N LEU A 33 4.32 -3.89 3.80
CA LEU A 33 4.31 -2.72 2.92
C LEU A 33 4.66 -3.04 1.46
N GLN A 34 5.06 -4.29 1.20
CA GLN A 34 5.40 -4.79 -0.13
C GLN A 34 4.20 -5.55 -0.69
N VAL A 35 3.75 -5.15 -1.87
CA VAL A 35 2.47 -5.57 -2.43
C VAL A 35 2.67 -6.13 -3.83
N ALA A 36 1.91 -7.18 -4.18
CA ALA A 36 1.81 -7.60 -5.56
C ALA A 36 0.72 -6.76 -6.24
N PRO A 37 0.98 -6.17 -7.41
CA PRO A 37 -0.07 -5.51 -8.20
C PRO A 37 -1.19 -6.50 -8.53
N SER A 38 -2.43 -6.03 -8.59
CA SER A 38 -3.52 -6.84 -9.12
C SER A 38 -3.32 -7.10 -10.61
N MET A 39 -3.72 -8.27 -11.12
CA MET A 39 -3.49 -8.66 -12.52
C MET A 39 -4.01 -7.65 -13.54
N TRP A 40 -5.14 -7.00 -13.27
CA TRP A 40 -5.73 -5.99 -14.15
C TRP A 40 -4.88 -4.70 -14.21
N MET A 41 -4.01 -4.46 -13.23
CA MET A 41 -3.23 -3.22 -13.18
C MET A 41 -2.11 -3.19 -14.19
N TYR A 42 -1.58 -4.33 -14.67
CA TYR A 42 -0.38 -4.33 -15.53
C TYR A 42 -0.55 -3.49 -16.81
N ASP A 43 -1.78 -3.38 -17.31
CA ASP A 43 -2.14 -2.56 -18.48
C ASP A 43 -2.96 -1.30 -18.12
N ASP A 44 -3.16 -1.03 -16.82
CA ASP A 44 -3.88 0.15 -16.32
C ASP A 44 -2.89 1.26 -15.89
N PRO A 45 -3.20 2.55 -16.11
CA PRO A 45 -2.38 3.66 -15.61
C PRO A 45 -2.08 3.61 -14.10
N LEU A 46 -2.93 2.96 -13.30
CA LEU A 46 -2.71 2.75 -11.86
C LEU A 46 -1.49 1.89 -11.54
N TYR A 47 -0.91 1.14 -12.48
CA TYR A 47 0.41 0.52 -12.28
C TYR A 47 1.49 1.55 -11.91
N GLY A 48 1.33 2.80 -12.36
CA GLY A 48 2.20 3.90 -11.97
C GLY A 48 2.26 4.14 -10.46
N GLN A 49 1.20 3.82 -9.72
CA GLN A 49 1.19 3.89 -8.25
C GLN A 49 2.24 2.94 -7.64
N ILE A 50 2.35 1.70 -8.15
CA ILE A 50 3.34 0.72 -7.69
C ILE A 50 4.76 1.25 -7.89
N LYS A 51 5.01 1.87 -9.05
CA LYS A 51 6.30 2.50 -9.37
C LYS A 51 6.59 3.72 -8.48
N ALA A 52 5.55 4.41 -8.01
CA ALA A 52 5.66 5.60 -7.17
C ALA A 52 5.83 5.29 -5.67
N MET A 53 5.47 4.09 -5.21
CA MET A 53 5.57 3.70 -3.80
C MET A 53 6.95 3.98 -3.15
N PRO A 54 8.11 3.74 -3.81
CA PRO A 54 9.41 4.11 -3.24
C PRO A 54 9.51 5.59 -2.87
N THR A 55 9.08 6.48 -3.76
CA THR A 55 9.08 7.93 -3.53
C THR A 55 8.07 8.31 -2.45
N LEU A 56 6.87 7.73 -2.49
CA LEU A 56 5.83 7.97 -1.47
C LEU A 56 6.31 7.57 -0.07
N TYR A 57 6.99 6.44 0.06
CA TYR A 57 7.52 5.97 1.35
C TYR A 57 8.75 6.74 1.85
N THR A 58 9.48 7.45 0.99
CA THR A 58 10.73 8.13 1.36
C THR A 58 10.59 9.63 1.53
N THR A 59 9.70 10.26 0.77
CA THR A 59 9.53 11.72 0.74
C THR A 59 8.06 12.14 0.80
N GLY A 60 7.14 11.20 1.00
CA GLY A 60 5.72 11.49 1.01
C GLY A 60 5.29 12.26 2.25
N LYS A 61 4.27 13.10 2.08
CA LYS A 61 3.55 13.76 3.16
C LYS A 61 2.25 13.00 3.42
N ILE A 62 1.88 12.87 4.69
CA ILE A 62 0.61 12.30 5.09
C ILE A 62 -0.43 13.41 5.15
N VAL A 63 -1.57 13.22 4.47
CA VAL A 63 -2.69 14.17 4.44
C VAL A 63 -4.03 13.43 4.51
N TRP A 64 -5.10 14.13 4.82
CA TRP A 64 -6.46 13.60 4.69
C TRP A 64 -6.95 13.63 3.24
N ALA A 65 -7.74 12.62 2.87
CA ALA A 65 -8.51 12.58 1.63
C ALA A 65 -9.94 12.14 1.91
N SER A 66 -10.85 12.49 1.00
CA SER A 66 -12.21 11.97 0.98
C SER A 66 -12.50 11.20 -0.30
N LEU A 67 -13.23 10.11 -0.17
CA LEU A 67 -13.70 9.25 -1.24
C LEU A 67 -14.80 9.93 -2.04
N VAL A 68 -14.62 10.01 -3.36
CA VAL A 68 -15.64 10.46 -4.31
C VAL A 68 -16.44 9.25 -4.80
N GLN A 69 -15.76 8.23 -5.32
CA GLN A 69 -16.36 6.95 -5.70
C GLN A 69 -15.35 5.81 -5.58
N ALA A 70 -15.82 4.57 -5.52
CA ALA A 70 -14.97 3.39 -5.49
C ALA A 70 -15.67 2.21 -6.16
N ASN A 71 -14.89 1.24 -6.62
CA ASN A 71 -15.42 -0.07 -6.99
C ASN A 71 -16.17 -0.69 -5.79
N ARG A 72 -17.35 -1.26 -6.03
CA ARG A 72 -18.19 -1.85 -4.98
C ARG A 72 -17.48 -2.92 -4.15
N ASN A 73 -16.54 -3.66 -4.73
CA ASN A 73 -15.82 -4.73 -4.05
C ASN A 73 -14.94 -4.20 -2.91
N LEU A 74 -14.63 -2.89 -2.88
CA LEU A 74 -13.92 -2.27 -1.76
C LEU A 74 -14.77 -2.15 -0.50
N PHE A 75 -16.07 -2.36 -0.58
CA PHE A 75 -16.99 -2.29 0.57
C PHE A 75 -17.35 -3.69 1.09
N GLU A 76 -16.87 -4.75 0.44
CA GLU A 76 -17.23 -6.14 0.71
C GLU A 76 -16.07 -6.90 1.39
N PRO A 77 -16.35 -7.95 2.19
CA PRO A 77 -15.35 -8.78 2.88
C PRO A 77 -14.41 -9.61 1.99
N GLU A 78 -14.39 -9.41 0.67
CA GLU A 78 -13.69 -10.29 -0.27
C GLU A 78 -12.16 -10.04 -0.35
N TRP A 79 -11.66 -9.03 0.37
CA TRP A 79 -10.23 -8.65 0.42
C TRP A 79 -9.63 -8.45 -0.98
N ILE A 80 -10.34 -7.69 -1.81
CA ILE A 80 -9.94 -7.42 -3.19
C ILE A 80 -9.43 -5.99 -3.31
N SER A 81 -8.20 -5.84 -3.78
CA SER A 81 -7.64 -4.52 -4.10
C SER A 81 -8.25 -3.99 -5.40
N CYS A 82 -8.76 -2.76 -5.38
CA CYS A 82 -9.52 -2.17 -6.47
C CYS A 82 -9.26 -0.66 -6.61
N ALA A 83 -9.72 -0.08 -7.71
CA ALA A 83 -9.63 1.36 -7.95
C ALA A 83 -10.75 2.14 -7.23
N GLY A 84 -10.45 3.41 -6.92
CA GLY A 84 -11.42 4.42 -6.56
C GLY A 84 -10.89 5.83 -6.86
N GLU A 85 -11.70 6.83 -6.60
CA GLU A 85 -11.46 8.24 -6.85
C GLU A 85 -11.53 9.00 -5.53
N VAL A 86 -10.58 9.89 -5.29
CA VAL A 86 -10.50 10.69 -4.07
C VAL A 86 -10.28 12.16 -4.38
N VAL A 87 -10.67 13.01 -3.43
CA VAL A 87 -10.33 14.43 -3.37
C VAL A 87 -9.49 14.70 -2.12
N TYR A 88 -8.47 15.54 -2.24
CA TYR A 88 -7.55 15.85 -1.15
C TYR A 88 -6.94 17.25 -1.31
N ASP A 89 -6.46 17.80 -0.19
CA ASP A 89 -5.63 19.00 -0.18
C ASP A 89 -4.15 18.57 -0.16
N PRO A 90 -3.35 18.87 -1.21
CA PRO A 90 -1.94 18.50 -1.24
C PRO A 90 -1.12 19.15 -0.11
N LEU A 91 -1.57 20.29 0.43
CA LEU A 91 -0.93 20.93 1.57
C LEU A 91 -1.38 20.36 2.91
N GLY A 92 -2.44 19.54 2.94
CA GLY A 92 -2.99 18.93 4.15
C GLY A 92 -3.60 19.90 5.15
N LYS A 93 -4.07 21.08 4.70
CA LYS A 93 -4.65 22.11 5.58
C LYS A 93 -6.17 21.99 5.72
N MET A 94 -6.83 21.43 4.71
CA MET A 94 -8.28 21.29 4.71
C MET A 94 -8.75 20.23 5.71
N GLN A 95 -9.84 20.54 6.44
CA GLN A 95 -10.41 19.61 7.41
C GLN A 95 -11.18 18.47 6.71
N PRO A 96 -11.21 17.25 7.30
CA PRO A 96 -11.99 16.10 6.84
C PRO A 96 -13.42 16.40 6.40
N VAL A 97 -14.15 17.20 7.18
CA VAL A 97 -15.55 17.54 6.87
C VAL A 97 -15.68 18.33 5.57
N GLN A 98 -14.75 19.26 5.31
CA GLN A 98 -14.73 20.06 4.09
C GLN A 98 -14.34 19.21 2.87
N LEU A 99 -13.43 18.24 3.06
CA LEU A 99 -13.09 17.26 2.02
C LEU A 99 -14.28 16.37 1.69
N LEU A 100 -15.06 15.97 2.71
CA LEU A 100 -16.29 15.20 2.51
C LEU A 100 -17.32 15.99 1.70
N GLU A 101 -17.58 17.24 2.07
CA GLU A 101 -18.50 18.12 1.34
C GLU A 101 -18.05 18.30 -0.13
N ALA A 102 -16.75 18.51 -0.36
CA ALA A 102 -16.20 18.60 -1.71
C ALA A 102 -16.38 17.28 -2.49
N ALA A 103 -16.17 16.13 -1.84
CA ALA A 103 -16.35 14.83 -2.47
C ALA A 103 -17.82 14.57 -2.85
N GLU A 104 -18.77 14.99 -2.01
CA GLU A 104 -20.20 14.87 -2.29
C GLU A 104 -20.64 15.75 -3.46
N GLN A 105 -20.11 16.98 -3.55
CA GLN A 105 -20.32 17.85 -4.72
C GLN A 105 -19.80 17.21 -6.00
N LEU A 106 -18.58 16.65 -5.97
CA LEU A 106 -17.99 15.95 -7.11
C LEU A 106 -18.82 14.72 -7.50
N PHE A 107 -19.24 13.91 -6.53
CA PHE A 107 -20.05 12.73 -6.79
C PHE A 107 -21.41 13.08 -7.42
N SER A 108 -22.00 14.22 -7.04
CA SER A 108 -23.27 14.70 -7.62
C SER A 108 -23.22 14.96 -9.12
N LEU A 109 -22.01 15.13 -9.69
CA LEU A 109 -21.82 15.30 -11.14
C LEU A 109 -21.96 13.97 -11.91
N LYS A 110 -21.87 12.82 -11.24
CA LYS A 110 -21.91 11.50 -11.89
C LYS A 110 -23.23 11.31 -12.65
N GLY A 111 -23.14 10.92 -13.92
CA GLY A 111 -24.31 10.72 -14.78
C GLY A 111 -25.01 12.00 -15.23
N THR A 112 -24.43 13.17 -14.96
CA THR A 112 -24.98 14.47 -15.39
C THR A 112 -24.22 15.04 -16.60
N THR A 113 -24.78 16.09 -17.21
CA THR A 113 -24.13 16.86 -18.29
C THR A 113 -24.12 18.35 -17.93
N PRO A 114 -23.18 18.81 -17.08
CA PRO A 114 -23.07 20.21 -16.69
C PRO A 114 -22.90 21.14 -17.90
N ASN A 115 -23.14 22.44 -17.74
CA ASN A 115 -22.93 23.43 -18.83
C ASN A 115 -21.54 24.08 -18.81
N VAL A 116 -20.76 23.85 -17.75
CA VAL A 116 -19.42 24.43 -17.57
C VAL A 116 -18.36 23.38 -17.86
N LEU A 117 -17.34 23.75 -18.65
CA LEU A 117 -16.38 22.80 -19.25
C LEU A 117 -15.59 21.97 -18.24
N ASP A 118 -15.12 22.57 -17.13
CA ASP A 118 -14.35 21.83 -16.12
C ASP A 118 -15.20 20.78 -15.39
N GLN A 119 -16.45 21.11 -15.05
CA GLN A 119 -17.43 20.15 -14.52
C GLN A 119 -17.81 19.10 -15.56
N GLN A 120 -18.01 19.47 -16.83
CA GLN A 120 -18.30 18.51 -17.91
C GLN A 120 -17.20 17.47 -18.03
N ASN A 121 -15.94 17.90 -18.05
CA ASN A 121 -14.79 17.00 -18.17
C ASN A 121 -14.74 16.01 -17.00
N TYR A 122 -14.94 16.49 -15.77
CA TYR A 122 -14.91 15.62 -14.61
C TYR A 122 -16.15 14.71 -14.51
N ALA A 123 -17.35 15.20 -14.87
CA ALA A 123 -18.57 14.39 -14.94
C ALA A 123 -18.42 13.24 -15.93
N ALA A 124 -17.85 13.51 -17.12
CA ALA A 124 -17.59 12.50 -18.13
C ALA A 124 -16.61 11.42 -17.64
N HIS A 125 -15.52 11.81 -16.97
CA HIS A 125 -14.58 10.88 -16.33
C HIS A 125 -15.28 10.02 -15.27
N LEU A 126 -15.98 10.67 -14.34
CA LEU A 126 -16.60 10.00 -13.20
C LEU A 126 -17.68 9.00 -13.64
N THR A 127 -18.38 9.29 -14.73
CA THR A 127 -19.42 8.43 -15.31
C THR A 127 -18.85 7.24 -16.10
N ASN A 128 -17.68 7.37 -16.70
CA ASN A 128 -17.06 6.29 -17.48
C ASN A 128 -16.57 5.13 -16.59
N GLU A 129 -16.12 5.42 -15.37
CA GLU A 129 -15.57 4.47 -14.37
C GLU A 129 -14.27 3.73 -14.78
N PHE A 130 -13.95 3.63 -16.07
CA PHE A 130 -12.73 3.00 -16.59
C PHE A 130 -11.60 4.00 -16.90
N THR A 131 -11.90 5.30 -16.93
CA THR A 131 -10.87 6.34 -17.09
C THR A 131 -10.13 6.59 -15.77
N ARG A 132 -8.93 7.18 -15.87
CA ARG A 132 -8.10 7.55 -14.72
C ARG A 132 -7.72 9.03 -14.80
N VAL A 133 -7.73 9.71 -13.66
CA VAL A 133 -7.20 11.07 -13.51
C VAL A 133 -6.16 11.09 -12.41
N PHE A 134 -5.16 11.96 -12.54
CA PHE A 134 -4.04 12.04 -11.61
C PHE A 134 -3.70 13.50 -11.37
N ASN A 135 -3.63 13.91 -10.10
CA ASN A 135 -3.35 15.30 -9.71
C ASN A 135 -4.26 16.32 -10.42
N TYR A 136 -5.50 15.93 -10.71
CA TYR A 136 -6.42 16.73 -11.51
C TYR A 136 -6.97 17.86 -10.64
N PRO A 137 -6.99 19.12 -11.12
CA PRO A 137 -7.48 20.24 -10.32
C PRO A 137 -8.97 20.09 -10.05
N PHE A 138 -9.39 20.39 -8.82
CA PHE A 138 -10.82 20.51 -8.49
C PHE A 138 -11.50 21.52 -9.43
N PRO A 139 -12.73 21.25 -9.93
CA PRO A 139 -13.44 22.16 -10.82
C PRO A 139 -13.62 23.53 -10.18
N GLN A 140 -12.93 24.53 -10.71
CA GLN A 140 -12.90 25.88 -10.12
C GLN A 140 -14.25 26.59 -10.23
N SER A 141 -15.10 26.14 -11.15
CA SER A 141 -16.48 26.60 -11.28
C SER A 141 -17.41 26.13 -10.16
N LEU A 142 -17.05 25.07 -9.41
CA LEU A 142 -17.76 24.68 -8.19
C LEU A 142 -17.32 25.54 -7.00
N ALA A 143 -16.00 25.63 -6.81
CA ALA A 143 -15.39 26.48 -5.79
C ALA A 143 -13.90 26.68 -6.08
N THR A 144 -13.37 27.86 -5.72
CA THR A 144 -11.93 28.14 -5.80
C THR A 144 -11.19 27.53 -4.61
N LEU A 145 -11.02 26.21 -4.66
CA LEU A 145 -10.33 25.43 -3.62
C LEU A 145 -9.01 24.88 -4.16
N PRO A 146 -7.94 24.82 -3.34
CA PRO A 146 -6.64 24.27 -3.73
C PRO A 146 -6.64 22.72 -3.73
N LEU A 147 -7.78 22.10 -4.05
CA LEU A 147 -7.97 20.66 -3.99
C LEU A 147 -7.53 19.96 -5.27
N LYS A 148 -7.15 18.70 -5.11
CA LYS A 148 -6.76 17.79 -6.18
C LYS A 148 -7.65 16.55 -6.14
N MET A 149 -7.87 15.97 -7.31
CA MET A 149 -8.61 14.74 -7.50
C MET A 149 -7.70 13.73 -8.18
N SER A 150 -7.71 12.49 -7.70
CA SER A 150 -6.91 11.41 -8.27
C SER A 150 -7.64 10.07 -8.18
N SER A 151 -7.48 9.28 -9.23
CA SER A 151 -7.68 7.84 -9.21
C SER A 151 -6.59 7.21 -8.34
N MET A 152 -6.97 6.23 -7.54
CA MET A 152 -6.08 5.55 -6.60
C MET A 152 -6.44 4.06 -6.55
N TRP A 153 -5.41 3.23 -6.48
CA TRP A 153 -5.57 1.82 -6.17
C TRP A 153 -5.51 1.62 -4.66
N PHE A 154 -6.55 0.99 -4.13
CA PHE A 154 -6.67 0.64 -2.72
C PHE A 154 -6.17 -0.79 -2.53
N GLU A 155 -5.01 -0.93 -1.91
CA GLU A 155 -4.55 -2.23 -1.45
C GLU A 155 -5.35 -2.65 -0.21
N TYR A 156 -6.06 -3.78 -0.28
CA TYR A 156 -6.95 -4.20 0.81
C TYR A 156 -6.20 -4.34 2.14
N ARG A 157 -4.94 -4.82 2.12
CA ARG A 157 -4.10 -4.96 3.33
C ARG A 157 -3.83 -3.64 4.04
N HIS A 158 -3.90 -2.53 3.32
CA HIS A 158 -3.64 -1.19 3.85
C HIS A 158 -4.90 -0.52 4.42
N LEU A 159 -6.05 -1.18 4.35
CA LEU A 159 -7.30 -0.72 4.95
C LEU A 159 -7.58 -1.51 6.24
N PRO A 160 -7.98 -0.86 7.35
CA PRO A 160 -8.38 -1.60 8.53
C PRO A 160 -9.58 -2.50 8.21
N GLY A 161 -9.49 -3.78 8.56
CA GLY A 161 -10.51 -4.77 8.23
C GLY A 161 -10.61 -5.17 6.75
N GLY A 162 -9.72 -4.66 5.89
CA GLY A 162 -9.65 -5.05 4.47
C GLY A 162 -10.65 -4.38 3.53
N LEU A 163 -11.39 -3.37 4.00
CA LEU A 163 -12.45 -2.71 3.24
C LEU A 163 -12.59 -1.22 3.58
N LEU A 164 -13.27 -0.46 2.72
CA LEU A 164 -13.60 0.95 2.89
C LEU A 164 -14.84 1.13 3.78
N ALA A 165 -14.63 1.27 5.08
CA ALA A 165 -15.72 1.45 6.05
C ALA A 165 -16.16 2.92 6.22
N MET A 166 -15.32 3.87 5.82
CA MET A 166 -15.58 5.30 5.92
C MET A 166 -15.10 6.03 4.66
N LYS A 167 -15.66 7.23 4.42
CA LYS A 167 -15.32 8.06 3.27
C LYS A 167 -14.07 8.91 3.45
N VAL A 168 -13.59 9.14 4.67
CA VAL A 168 -12.40 9.95 4.93
C VAL A 168 -11.31 9.09 5.54
N PHE A 169 -10.09 9.21 5.04
CA PHE A 169 -8.93 8.43 5.48
C PHE A 169 -7.61 9.15 5.17
N PRO A 170 -6.52 8.79 5.86
CA PRO A 170 -5.19 9.29 5.54
C PRO A 170 -4.64 8.68 4.25
N ILE A 171 -3.99 9.51 3.43
CA ILE A 171 -3.23 9.12 2.24
C ILE A 171 -1.80 9.66 2.32
N ILE A 172 -0.94 9.13 1.46
CA ILE A 172 0.41 9.63 1.22
C ILE A 172 0.42 10.35 -0.13
N VAL A 173 0.91 11.58 -0.16
CA VAL A 173 1.10 12.42 -1.35
C VAL A 173 2.57 12.80 -1.49
N SER A 174 3.04 13.13 -2.69
CA SER A 174 4.43 13.58 -2.89
C SER A 174 4.52 14.69 -3.92
N GLU A 175 5.24 15.77 -3.61
CA GLU A 175 5.53 16.82 -4.59
C GLU A 175 6.48 16.33 -5.69
N GLN A 176 7.34 15.34 -5.38
CA GLN A 176 8.27 14.76 -6.35
C GLN A 176 7.57 13.84 -7.34
N ASN A 177 6.43 13.28 -6.96
CA ASN A 177 5.58 12.46 -7.83
C ASN A 177 4.11 12.76 -7.56
N PRO A 178 3.60 13.91 -8.04
CA PRO A 178 2.29 14.41 -7.62
C PRO A 178 1.12 13.63 -8.24
N ASN A 179 1.38 12.84 -9.28
CA ASN A 179 0.36 12.10 -10.02
C ASN A 179 -0.16 10.88 -9.25
N TYR A 180 0.67 10.26 -8.42
CA TYR A 180 0.31 9.04 -7.74
C TYR A 180 0.28 9.24 -6.23
N ILE A 181 -0.79 8.73 -5.63
CA ILE A 181 -1.04 8.76 -4.21
C ILE A 181 -1.36 7.34 -3.76
N MET A 182 -1.36 7.09 -2.45
CA MET A 182 -1.81 5.81 -1.91
C MET A 182 -2.45 5.98 -0.54
N PRO A 183 -3.33 5.06 -0.09
CA PRO A 183 -3.74 5.04 1.30
C PRO A 183 -2.51 4.95 2.21
N LEU A 184 -2.51 5.68 3.32
CA LEU A 184 -1.54 5.41 4.37
C LEU A 184 -1.79 3.96 4.84
N PRO A 185 -0.79 3.07 4.85
CA PRO A 185 -0.99 1.70 5.34
C PRO A 185 -1.56 1.69 6.76
N SER A 186 -2.64 0.94 6.99
CA SER A 186 -3.40 0.94 8.26
C SER A 186 -2.58 0.65 9.51
N TYR A 187 -1.46 -0.06 9.36
CA TYR A 187 -0.50 -0.29 10.44
C TYR A 187 0.01 1.02 11.06
N PHE A 188 0.13 2.09 10.25
CA PHE A 188 0.60 3.40 10.69
C PHE A 188 -0.52 4.33 11.15
N TRP A 189 -1.77 3.91 11.08
CA TRP A 189 -2.86 4.72 11.58
C TRP A 189 -2.74 4.80 13.10
N PRO A 190 -2.86 5.99 13.70
CA PRO A 190 -2.84 6.10 15.15
C PRO A 190 -3.93 5.21 15.75
N ASN A 191 -3.57 4.38 16.74
CA ASN A 191 -4.52 3.54 17.47
C ASN A 191 -5.38 4.43 18.36
N ASN A 192 -6.47 4.93 17.79
CA ASN A 192 -7.36 5.88 18.42
C ASN A 192 -8.81 5.61 17.99
N PHE A 193 -9.70 6.47 18.48
CA PHE A 193 -11.12 6.44 18.16
C PHE A 193 -11.41 6.29 16.65
N PHE A 194 -10.59 6.85 15.75
CA PHE A 194 -10.82 6.73 14.31
C PHE A 194 -10.61 5.30 13.80
N LYS A 195 -9.47 4.67 14.09
CA LYS A 195 -9.20 3.29 13.66
C LYS A 195 -10.20 2.31 14.31
N ASP A 196 -10.53 2.51 15.58
CA ASP A 196 -11.52 1.70 16.29
C ASP A 196 -12.91 1.82 15.64
N LYS A 197 -13.34 3.03 15.29
CA LYS A 197 -14.61 3.25 14.60
C LYS A 197 -14.63 2.67 13.19
N TRP A 198 -13.51 2.74 12.46
CA TRP A 198 -13.39 2.07 11.18
C TRP A 198 -13.61 0.57 11.31
N LEU A 199 -12.94 -0.08 12.26
CA LEU A 199 -13.07 -1.52 12.51
C LEU A 199 -14.48 -1.90 12.99
N GLU A 200 -15.12 -1.09 13.83
CA GLU A 200 -16.51 -1.29 14.25
C GLU A 200 -17.47 -1.30 13.05
N LEU A 201 -17.30 -0.36 12.12
CA LEU A 201 -18.11 -0.27 10.91
C LEU A 201 -17.81 -1.43 9.95
N ALA A 202 -16.53 -1.75 9.73
CA ALA A 202 -16.14 -2.89 8.90
C ALA A 202 -16.70 -4.22 9.42
N ALA A 203 -16.70 -4.42 10.74
CA ALA A 203 -17.24 -5.63 11.36
C ALA A 203 -18.75 -5.78 11.12
N ARG A 204 -19.51 -4.68 11.02
CA ARG A 204 -20.95 -4.73 10.71
C ARG A 204 -21.20 -5.24 9.30
N GLU A 205 -20.44 -4.73 8.32
CA GLU A 205 -20.55 -5.17 6.92
C GLU A 205 -20.10 -6.63 6.74
N ASN A 206 -19.13 -7.08 7.54
CA ASN A 206 -18.66 -8.47 7.55
C ASN A 206 -19.60 -9.45 8.32
N GLY A 207 -20.85 -9.08 8.59
CA GLY A 207 -21.82 -9.94 9.31
C GLY A 207 -21.53 -10.11 10.81
N GLY A 208 -20.85 -9.15 11.43
CA GLY A 208 -20.57 -9.11 12.87
C GLY A 208 -19.23 -9.73 13.30
N GLY A 209 -18.45 -10.26 12.37
CA GLY A 209 -17.10 -10.76 12.65
C GLY A 209 -16.06 -9.63 12.66
N LEU A 210 -15.32 -9.50 13.77
CA LEU A 210 -14.08 -8.69 13.82
C LEU A 210 -12.97 -9.44 13.07
N TYR A 211 -12.99 -9.36 11.75
CA TYR A 211 -11.89 -9.84 10.94
C TYR A 211 -10.87 -8.73 10.73
N ASP A 212 -9.78 -8.80 11.48
CA ASP A 212 -8.65 -7.87 11.36
C ASP A 212 -7.66 -8.41 10.33
N VAL A 213 -7.86 -8.02 9.07
CA VAL A 213 -7.03 -8.42 7.94
C VAL A 213 -5.57 -8.03 8.14
N GLU A 214 -5.31 -6.84 8.69
CA GLU A 214 -3.96 -6.38 9.04
C GLU A 214 -3.30 -7.39 9.98
N LYS A 215 -3.98 -7.77 11.06
CA LYS A 215 -3.48 -8.76 12.01
C LYS A 215 -3.24 -10.13 11.39
N GLU A 216 -4.15 -10.62 10.55
CA GLU A 216 -3.96 -11.91 9.86
C GLU A 216 -2.75 -11.89 8.94
N VAL A 217 -2.61 -10.82 8.15
CA VAL A 217 -1.48 -10.63 7.23
C VAL A 217 -0.18 -10.57 8.01
N LEU A 218 -0.12 -9.81 9.11
CA LEU A 218 1.05 -9.74 9.99
C LEU A 218 1.38 -11.11 10.62
N ASN A 219 0.37 -11.92 10.93
CA ASN A 219 0.57 -13.27 11.46
C ASN A 219 1.16 -14.21 10.39
N LYS A 220 0.63 -14.20 9.16
CA LYS A 220 1.22 -14.93 8.02
C LYS A 220 2.66 -14.49 7.77
N ILE A 221 2.89 -13.18 7.86
CA ILE A 221 4.19 -12.54 7.70
C ILE A 221 5.20 -13.08 8.71
N THR A 222 4.80 -13.11 9.98
CA THR A 222 5.64 -13.57 11.08
C THR A 222 5.95 -15.07 10.97
N ASN A 223 4.99 -15.86 10.47
CA ASN A 223 5.13 -17.30 10.28
C ASN A 223 5.76 -17.70 8.94
N LYS A 224 6.27 -16.74 8.16
CA LYS A 224 6.92 -16.97 6.86
C LYS A 224 6.04 -17.67 5.82
N VAL A 225 4.73 -17.45 5.87
CA VAL A 225 3.78 -17.92 4.87
C VAL A 225 3.69 -16.85 3.77
N TYR A 226 4.36 -17.03 2.62
CA TYR A 226 4.50 -15.94 1.65
C TYR A 226 4.34 -16.31 0.17
N LEU A 227 3.83 -15.31 -0.54
CA LEU A 227 3.87 -15.14 -1.99
C LEU A 227 5.32 -14.94 -2.47
N GLU A 228 5.60 -15.26 -3.73
CA GLU A 228 6.94 -15.12 -4.31
C GLU A 228 7.45 -13.68 -4.22
N GLU A 229 8.56 -13.46 -3.49
CA GLU A 229 9.13 -12.13 -3.22
C GLU A 229 9.40 -11.32 -4.50
N ILE A 230 9.62 -11.99 -5.63
CA ILE A 230 9.87 -11.36 -6.93
C ILE A 230 8.68 -10.52 -7.43
N LEU A 231 7.46 -10.87 -7.00
CA LEU A 231 6.22 -10.20 -7.39
C LEU A 231 5.90 -8.98 -6.50
N LEU A 232 6.56 -8.86 -5.34
CA LEU A 232 6.28 -7.81 -4.37
C LEU A 232 7.02 -6.52 -4.72
N GLN A 233 6.29 -5.41 -4.64
CA GLN A 233 6.79 -4.05 -4.86
C GLN A 233 6.21 -3.08 -3.82
N PRO A 234 6.95 -2.03 -3.43
CA PRO A 234 8.34 -1.81 -3.77
C PRO A 234 9.26 -2.74 -2.96
N LYS A 235 10.49 -2.95 -3.43
CA LYS A 235 11.51 -3.73 -2.70
C LYS A 235 12.10 -2.89 -1.57
N LEU A 236 11.48 -2.94 -0.39
CA LEU A 236 11.87 -2.10 0.76
C LEU A 236 13.35 -2.18 1.17
N PRO A 237 14.01 -3.36 1.19
CA PRO A 237 15.43 -3.43 1.50
C PRO A 237 16.29 -2.55 0.59
N GLN A 238 15.94 -2.44 -0.69
CA GLN A 238 16.67 -1.62 -1.67
C GLN A 238 16.47 -0.12 -1.43
N ILE A 239 15.35 0.26 -0.81
CA ILE A 239 15.01 1.65 -0.53
C ILE A 239 15.66 2.13 0.78
N PHE A 240 15.65 1.28 1.81
CA PHE A 240 15.98 1.67 3.19
C PHE A 240 17.22 1.01 3.78
N GLU A 241 17.75 -0.06 3.18
CA GLU A 241 18.83 -0.87 3.77
C GLU A 241 20.08 -0.97 2.88
N GLU A 242 19.95 -0.93 1.56
CA GLU A 242 21.08 -0.95 0.61
C GLU A 242 21.72 0.45 0.45
N GLN A 243 22.28 0.97 1.54
CA GLN A 243 23.25 2.08 1.51
C GLN A 243 24.49 1.80 2.37
N ILE A 244 24.82 0.53 2.58
CA ILE A 244 26.11 0.13 3.15
C ILE A 244 26.99 -0.21 1.95
N PRO A 245 28.11 0.51 1.69
CA PRO A 245 29.13 -0.01 0.77
C PRO A 245 29.46 -1.40 1.30
N ARG A 246 29.40 -2.44 0.45
CA ARG A 246 29.94 -3.74 0.83
C ARG A 246 31.36 -3.47 1.32
N GLU A 247 31.55 -3.50 2.64
CA GLU A 247 32.87 -3.53 3.22
C GLU A 247 33.57 -4.64 2.47
N SER A 248 34.68 -4.28 1.84
CA SER A 248 35.43 -5.15 0.95
C SER A 248 35.45 -6.53 1.56
N ALA A 249 34.86 -7.49 0.87
CA ALA A 249 35.13 -8.89 1.12
C ALA A 249 36.63 -9.05 0.89
N VAL A 250 37.40 -8.81 1.94
CA VAL A 250 38.79 -9.20 2.05
C VAL A 250 38.73 -10.69 1.86
N THR A 251 39.06 -11.12 0.66
CA THR A 251 39.38 -12.48 0.32
C THR A 251 40.58 -12.85 1.19
N SER A 252 40.32 -13.30 2.42
CA SER A 252 41.30 -14.08 3.17
C SER A 252 41.40 -15.41 2.45
N SER A 253 42.25 -15.46 1.43
CA SER A 253 42.74 -16.71 0.88
C SER A 253 43.58 -17.38 1.97
N SER A 254 42.94 -18.16 2.85
CA SER A 254 43.68 -19.18 3.58
C SER A 254 44.02 -20.27 2.58
N LYS A 255 45.21 -20.20 2.00
CA LYS A 255 45.83 -21.31 1.29
C LYS A 255 46.09 -22.43 2.30
N THR A 256 45.10 -23.25 2.59
CA THR A 256 45.33 -24.57 3.18
C THR A 256 45.84 -25.46 2.06
N LYS A 257 47.17 -25.63 2.00
CA LYS A 257 47.81 -26.69 1.22
C LYS A 257 47.25 -28.02 1.72
N LEU A 258 46.35 -28.64 0.95
CA LEU A 258 45.99 -30.03 1.14
C LEU A 258 47.21 -30.86 0.71
N SER A 259 48.01 -31.32 1.67
CA SER A 259 49.14 -32.20 1.40
C SER A 259 48.62 -33.52 0.86
N TRP A 260 49.08 -33.88 -0.33
CA TRP A 260 49.05 -35.24 -0.87
C TRP A 260 49.82 -36.19 0.05
N PHE A 261 49.19 -36.74 1.09
CA PHE A 261 49.58 -37.99 1.73
C PHE A 261 48.33 -38.53 2.45
N PHE A 262 48.09 -39.84 2.32
CA PHE A 262 46.93 -40.62 2.78
C PHE A 262 45.76 -40.82 1.80
N LEU A 263 46.05 -41.51 0.70
CA LEU A 263 45.13 -42.50 0.11
C LEU A 263 45.93 -43.78 -0.11
N PRO A 264 45.88 -44.73 0.83
CA PRO A 264 45.51 -46.07 0.41
C PRO A 264 44.75 -46.81 1.50
N PHE A 265 43.43 -46.62 1.65
CA PHE A 265 42.64 -47.54 2.50
C PHE A 265 41.18 -47.77 2.09
N LEU A 266 40.75 -47.30 0.91
CA LEU A 266 39.38 -47.55 0.43
C LEU A 266 39.29 -48.53 -0.78
N ALA A 267 40.41 -49.04 -1.28
CA ALA A 267 40.43 -50.00 -2.39
C ALA A 267 40.47 -51.48 -1.96
N VAL A 268 40.69 -51.78 -0.67
CA VAL A 268 40.75 -53.16 -0.16
C VAL A 268 39.37 -53.65 0.35
N ILE A 269 38.46 -52.75 0.71
CA ILE A 269 37.13 -53.13 1.23
C ILE A 269 36.12 -53.46 0.12
N LEU A 270 36.32 -52.94 -1.10
CA LEU A 270 35.47 -53.25 -2.26
C LEU A 270 35.86 -54.52 -3.02
N LEU A 271 37.06 -55.08 -2.78
CA LEU A 271 37.49 -56.35 -3.41
C LEU A 271 37.14 -57.59 -2.56
N CYS A 272 36.93 -57.45 -1.24
CA CYS A 272 36.52 -58.56 -0.37
C CYS A 272 35.00 -58.83 -0.37
N LEU A 273 34.18 -57.89 -0.85
CA LEU A 273 32.72 -58.08 -0.95
C LEU A 273 32.27 -58.74 -2.28
N PHE A 274 33.16 -58.85 -3.27
CA PHE A 274 32.84 -59.48 -4.56
C PHE A 274 33.17 -60.98 -4.64
N ILE A 275 33.94 -61.52 -3.67
CA ILE A 275 34.31 -62.96 -3.64
C ILE A 275 33.32 -63.80 -2.82
N PHE A 276 32.42 -63.19 -2.04
CA PHE A 276 31.43 -63.91 -1.20
C PHE A 276 30.02 -64.04 -1.80
N LEU A 277 29.78 -63.56 -3.02
CA LEU A 277 28.45 -63.58 -3.66
C LEU A 277 28.32 -64.46 -4.92
N ASN A 278 29.36 -65.22 -5.30
CA ASN A 278 29.25 -66.27 -6.32
C ASN A 278 29.87 -67.58 -5.81
N LYS A 279 29.04 -68.37 -5.14
CA LYS A 279 29.08 -69.83 -5.20
C LYS A 279 28.17 -70.28 -6.33
#